data_AF-A0A820A3Y1-F1
#
_entry.id   AF-A0A820A3Y1-F1
#
_cell.length_a   1.000
_cell.length_b   1.000
_cell.length_c   1.000
_cell.angle_alpha   90.00
_cell.angle_beta   90.00
_cell.angle_gamma   90.00
#
_symmetry.space_group_name_H-M   'P 1'
#
loop_
_entity.id
_entity.type
_entity.pdbx_description
1 polymer ?
#
loop_
_entity_poly.entity_id
_entity_poly.type
_entity_poly.pdbx_seq_one_letter_code
_entity_poly.pdbx_strand_id
1 'polypeptide(L)'
;ITIEVSWSAKDYPLHTTPSLQIVTNPLVSRQFSPVSKKIFDNLAQLNAEYTRFAAWFPYPKMAVAELDPPSGLAQCGNAGESYPVQLSCRKSGGTISSIDFASYGTATGACGQMKQGTCHATTTMDIVKQACLGQQECSVPASYQIFGDPCFGTHKRLLVQIQCNPPQNNTYWNFTYVDPMFQDFLQATDGHSRIVMFSTQPTWLFKLDTPHIYPDNVTETDWGYPQGTQFVDDTMQALGDYYGRLTAWYTRGGFIDEYGDRHVSNYSYKWDYTEIFNEIEAEHQMTPEVYTRAYDAVIQGIRRHTNNTEMKYVGMALSGHYEFNWYRYFLNHSNHAPDIPLDMISYHFYASSKTRTDPLDYEAFFPQLDTFTDEIRQIEVIRNELSPETRTTIDELGIILPDDNTPGAPQFPLVFWNAGAAYYAYAWGKISRQGIDVVGHSQLVGYPNLPDLQLSPQFPSVAMLNWTTGEGTAKYWVSKLLINTTDIDNDQAVITRTSDVGEKNLFSQAFVTKNGRRWVLMVHKRFADINVVLPGCTGGAMQVVNEASGFGPATVSKLTSDQILLSPFAVAVVHMPDSELMI
;
A
#
# COMPACT_ATOMS: atom_id res chain seq x y z
N ILE A 1 0.80 -23.05 -31.72
CA ILE A 1 1.94 -22.11 -31.56
C ILE A 1 3.15 -22.93 -31.17
N THR A 2 4.27 -22.84 -31.89
CA THR A 2 5.50 -23.57 -31.55
C THR A 2 6.45 -22.66 -30.79
N ILE A 3 6.99 -23.13 -29.67
CA ILE A 3 8.06 -22.46 -28.91
C ILE A 3 9.40 -23.05 -29.34
N GLU A 4 10.36 -22.19 -29.67
CA GLU A 4 11.74 -22.57 -29.98
C GLU A 4 12.66 -21.99 -28.89
N VAL A 5 13.40 -22.86 -28.21
CA VAL A 5 14.33 -22.48 -27.14
C VAL A 5 15.76 -22.76 -27.55
N SER A 6 16.61 -21.73 -27.51
CA SER A 6 18.05 -21.86 -27.71
C SER A 6 18.76 -21.96 -26.36
N TRP A 7 18.77 -23.15 -25.74
CA TRP A 7 19.27 -23.37 -24.38
C TRP A 7 20.71 -22.92 -24.10
N SER A 8 21.55 -22.81 -25.13
CA SER A 8 22.94 -22.33 -25.02
C SER A 8 23.11 -20.83 -25.33
N ALA A 9 22.08 -20.17 -25.86
CA ALA A 9 22.12 -18.75 -26.22
C ALA A 9 21.52 -17.92 -25.08
N LYS A 10 22.39 -17.23 -24.33
CA LYS A 10 21.99 -16.36 -23.22
C LYS A 10 21.25 -15.12 -23.74
N ASP A 11 20.32 -14.64 -22.92
CA ASP A 11 19.52 -13.45 -23.19
C ASP A 11 19.80 -12.37 -22.13
N TYR A 12 19.28 -12.52 -20.91
CA TYR A 12 19.55 -11.63 -19.77
C TYR A 12 19.56 -12.41 -18.44
N PRO A 13 20.38 -12.01 -17.46
CA PRO A 13 20.32 -12.59 -16.12
C PRO A 13 19.02 -12.19 -15.41
N LEU A 14 18.39 -13.11 -14.69
CA LEU A 14 17.15 -12.81 -13.96
C LEU A 14 17.48 -12.20 -12.59
N HIS A 15 17.14 -10.91 -12.42
CA HIS A 15 17.29 -10.17 -11.16
C HIS A 15 15.95 -9.75 -10.54
N THR A 16 14.86 -9.86 -11.30
CA THR A 16 13.56 -9.30 -10.92
C THR A 16 12.80 -10.20 -9.95
N THR A 17 12.59 -9.69 -8.75
CA THR A 17 11.89 -10.39 -7.68
C THR A 17 10.38 -10.14 -7.77
N PRO A 18 9.55 -11.20 -7.89
CA PRO A 18 8.10 -11.05 -7.73
C PRO A 18 7.76 -10.74 -6.27
N SER A 19 6.89 -9.76 -6.04
CA SER A 19 6.53 -9.29 -4.70
C SER A 19 5.09 -8.79 -4.64
N LEU A 20 4.71 -8.13 -3.56
CA LEU A 20 3.39 -7.57 -3.35
C LEU A 20 3.37 -6.47 -2.28
N GLN A 21 2.28 -5.73 -2.28
CA GLN A 21 1.93 -4.78 -1.26
C GLN A 21 0.72 -5.25 -0.43
N ILE A 22 0.71 -4.90 0.86
CA ILE A 22 -0.46 -4.94 1.74
C ILE A 22 -0.82 -3.50 2.12
N VAL A 23 -2.08 -3.14 1.86
CA VAL A 23 -2.60 -1.80 2.15
C VAL A 23 -3.44 -1.86 3.42
N THR A 24 -3.30 -0.85 4.28
CA THR A 24 -4.14 -0.72 5.48
C THR A 24 -5.59 -0.53 5.09
N ASN A 25 -6.44 -1.45 5.53
CA ASN A 25 -7.88 -1.39 5.41
C ASN A 25 -8.54 -2.24 6.52
N PRO A 26 -9.86 -2.09 6.74
CA PRO A 26 -10.58 -2.89 7.72
C PRO A 26 -10.38 -4.41 7.62
N LEU A 27 -10.22 -4.99 6.42
CA LEU A 27 -10.07 -6.44 6.27
C LEU A 27 -8.70 -6.97 6.71
N VAL A 28 -7.65 -6.13 6.74
CA VAL A 28 -6.35 -6.56 7.27
C VAL A 28 -6.25 -6.38 8.79
N SER A 29 -7.21 -5.70 9.43
CA SER A 29 -7.24 -5.52 10.89
C SER A 29 -7.90 -6.67 11.63
N ARG A 30 -7.23 -7.22 12.65
CA ARG A 30 -7.81 -8.21 13.58
C ARG A 30 -9.03 -7.70 14.35
N GLN A 31 -9.22 -6.37 14.44
CA GLN A 31 -10.35 -5.77 15.15
C GLN A 31 -11.65 -5.82 14.35
N PHE A 32 -11.55 -5.73 13.01
CA PHE A 32 -12.71 -5.55 12.14
C PHE A 32 -12.93 -6.73 11.18
N SER A 33 -11.90 -7.55 10.97
CA SER A 33 -11.93 -8.60 9.96
C SER A 33 -12.06 -10.00 10.54
N PRO A 34 -13.02 -10.82 10.05
CA PRO A 34 -13.08 -12.23 10.40
C PRO A 34 -11.97 -13.05 9.72
N VAL A 35 -11.25 -12.49 8.73
CA VAL A 35 -10.25 -13.21 7.92
C VAL A 35 -8.83 -12.68 8.05
N SER A 36 -8.58 -11.63 8.84
CA SER A 36 -7.24 -11.02 9.02
C SER A 36 -6.16 -12.06 9.37
N LYS A 37 -6.44 -13.02 10.25
CA LYS A 37 -5.48 -14.10 10.55
C LYS A 37 -5.09 -14.90 9.30
N LYS A 38 -6.07 -15.32 8.50
CA LYS A 38 -5.80 -16.08 7.26
C LYS A 38 -5.06 -15.24 6.22
N ILE A 39 -5.31 -13.93 6.17
CA ILE A 39 -4.60 -13.01 5.27
C ILE A 39 -3.09 -13.04 5.60
N PHE A 40 -2.73 -12.86 6.86
CA PHE A 40 -1.32 -12.90 7.28
C PHE A 40 -0.72 -14.31 7.26
N ASP A 41 -1.50 -15.37 7.52
CA ASP A 41 -1.03 -16.75 7.34
C ASP A 41 -0.67 -17.01 5.85
N ASN A 42 -1.46 -16.51 4.89
CA ASN A 42 -1.14 -16.61 3.47
C ASN A 42 0.05 -15.74 3.09
N LEU A 43 0.18 -14.53 3.65
CA LEU A 43 1.34 -13.68 3.41
C LEU A 43 2.64 -14.40 3.83
N ALA A 44 2.66 -14.99 5.02
CA ALA A 44 3.79 -15.78 5.50
C ALA A 44 4.08 -16.99 4.61
N GLN A 45 3.03 -17.69 4.15
CA GLN A 45 3.17 -18.83 3.25
C GLN A 45 3.60 -18.46 1.83
N LEU A 46 3.46 -17.19 1.42
CA LEU A 46 3.88 -16.72 0.11
C LEU A 46 5.41 -16.57 0.04
N ASN A 47 6.05 -16.30 1.20
CA ASN A 47 7.51 -16.26 1.34
C ASN A 47 8.16 -15.28 0.35
N ALA A 48 7.55 -14.10 0.19
CA ALA A 48 7.96 -13.08 -0.76
C ALA A 48 8.95 -12.09 -0.15
N GLU A 49 10.07 -11.86 -0.85
CA GLU A 49 11.00 -10.78 -0.57
C GLU A 49 10.41 -9.42 -0.99
N TYR A 50 10.86 -8.35 -0.34
CA TYR A 50 10.45 -6.97 -0.60
C TYR A 50 8.96 -6.70 -0.43
N THR A 51 8.24 -7.53 0.32
CA THR A 51 6.83 -7.28 0.61
C THR A 51 6.66 -5.90 1.24
N ARG A 52 5.71 -5.13 0.72
CA ARG A 52 5.48 -3.74 1.09
C ARG A 52 4.29 -3.56 2.02
N PHE A 53 4.43 -2.80 3.09
CA PHE A 53 3.31 -2.35 3.93
C PHE A 53 2.98 -0.89 3.62
N ALA A 54 1.72 -0.59 3.28
CA ALA A 54 1.26 0.74 2.89
C ALA A 54 0.14 1.23 3.82
N ALA A 55 0.43 2.25 4.63
CA ALA A 55 -0.55 2.93 5.49
C ALA A 55 -1.27 4.05 4.71
N TRP A 56 -2.33 3.69 3.98
CA TRP A 56 -2.97 4.51 2.95
C TRP A 56 -4.15 5.37 3.44
N PHE A 57 -4.33 6.53 2.79
CA PHE A 57 -5.13 7.65 3.31
C PHE A 57 -6.63 7.43 3.49
N PRO A 58 -7.34 6.54 2.75
CA PRO A 58 -8.77 6.42 2.89
C PRO A 58 -9.22 6.02 4.28
N TYR A 59 -8.34 5.43 5.10
CA TYR A 59 -8.63 5.10 6.50
C TYR A 59 -7.72 5.88 7.44
N PRO A 60 -7.93 7.19 7.63
CA PRO A 60 -6.97 8.05 8.34
C PRO A 60 -6.74 7.59 9.79
N LYS A 61 -7.75 7.06 10.48
CA LYS A 61 -7.63 6.48 11.83
C LYS A 61 -6.79 5.19 11.88
N MET A 62 -6.64 4.49 10.76
CA MET A 62 -5.80 3.30 10.66
C MET A 62 -4.41 3.60 10.12
N ALA A 63 -4.24 4.71 9.40
CA ALA A 63 -3.01 5.05 8.68
C ALA A 63 -2.13 6.11 9.37
N VAL A 64 -2.74 7.02 10.14
CA VAL A 64 -2.04 8.17 10.74
C VAL A 64 -1.99 8.02 12.24
N ALA A 65 -0.77 8.06 12.80
CA ALA A 65 -0.55 7.88 14.22
C ALA A 65 -0.86 9.14 15.03
N GLU A 66 -0.74 10.34 14.46
CA GLU A 66 -1.08 11.60 15.14
C GLU A 66 -1.97 12.44 14.23
N LEU A 67 -3.28 12.23 14.33
CA LEU A 67 -4.27 12.91 13.47
C LEU A 67 -4.52 14.37 13.87
N ASP A 68 -4.43 14.67 15.17
CA ASP A 68 -4.58 16.01 15.71
C ASP A 68 -3.20 16.65 15.90
N PRO A 69 -3.02 17.94 15.57
CA PRO A 69 -1.74 18.61 15.76
C PRO A 69 -1.36 18.68 17.24
N PRO A 70 -0.06 18.65 17.55
CA PRO A 70 0.38 19.04 18.87
C PRO A 70 -0.07 20.45 19.23
N SER A 71 -0.64 20.59 20.42
CA SER A 71 -1.38 21.79 20.82
C SER A 71 -0.78 22.52 22.02
N GLY A 72 0.30 21.99 22.59
CA GLY A 72 0.93 22.54 23.79
C GLY A 72 -0.07 22.58 24.94
N LEU A 73 -0.24 23.74 25.57
CA LEU A 73 -1.05 23.92 26.78
C LEU A 73 -2.55 23.74 26.58
N ALA A 74 -3.05 23.83 25.34
CA ALA A 74 -4.45 23.58 25.05
C ALA A 74 -4.71 22.06 25.05
N GLN A 75 -5.74 21.61 25.75
CA GLN A 75 -6.23 20.25 25.59
C GLN A 75 -7.59 20.28 24.93
N CYS A 76 -7.77 19.46 23.90
CA CYS A 76 -9.00 19.45 23.14
C CYS A 76 -9.60 18.05 23.02
N GLY A 77 -10.89 18.03 22.73
CA GLY A 77 -11.62 16.85 22.35
C GLY A 77 -12.53 17.16 21.17
N ASN A 78 -12.59 16.24 20.23
CA ASN A 78 -13.38 16.34 19.02
C ASN A 78 -14.05 14.99 18.77
N ALA A 79 -15.37 14.94 18.87
CA ALA A 79 -16.14 13.72 18.62
C ALA A 79 -17.41 14.06 17.84
N GLY A 80 -17.68 13.33 16.76
CA GLY A 80 -18.96 13.42 16.08
C GLY A 80 -20.08 12.73 16.84
N GLU A 81 -21.29 12.95 16.33
CA GLU A 81 -22.51 12.43 16.93
C GLU A 81 -22.44 10.93 17.21
N SER A 82 -22.88 10.53 18.40
CA SER A 82 -22.79 9.19 18.99
C SER A 82 -21.43 8.79 19.58
N TYR A 83 -20.40 9.64 19.51
CA TYR A 83 -19.09 9.38 20.13
C TYR A 83 -18.82 10.35 21.31
N PRO A 84 -18.13 9.91 22.38
CA PRO A 84 -17.80 10.80 23.49
C PRO A 84 -16.49 11.58 23.27
N VAL A 85 -16.47 12.83 23.71
CA VAL A 85 -15.23 13.56 23.97
C VAL A 85 -14.65 13.08 25.29
N GLN A 86 -13.37 12.70 25.28
CA GLN A 86 -12.59 12.35 26.47
C GLN A 86 -11.52 13.43 26.73
N LEU A 87 -11.49 13.97 27.95
CA LEU A 87 -10.54 15.02 28.36
C LEU A 87 -9.88 14.62 29.68
N SER A 88 -8.60 14.94 29.85
CA SER A 88 -7.81 14.52 31.02
C SER A 88 -6.58 15.40 31.30
N CYS A 89 -6.56 15.99 32.49
CA CYS A 89 -5.41 16.73 33.05
C CYS A 89 -4.50 15.87 33.92
N ARG A 90 -4.63 14.54 33.85
CA ARG A 90 -3.90 13.62 34.73
C ARG A 90 -2.38 13.68 34.57
N LYS A 91 -1.88 14.01 33.37
CA LYS A 91 -0.44 14.04 33.06
C LYS A 91 0.32 15.02 33.96
N SER A 92 -0.27 16.18 34.27
CA SER A 92 0.27 17.17 35.20
C SER A 92 -0.10 16.91 36.68
N GLY A 93 -0.89 15.88 36.96
CA GLY A 93 -1.54 15.69 38.27
C GLY A 93 -2.58 16.75 38.61
N GLY A 94 -2.98 17.56 37.62
CA GLY A 94 -3.86 18.71 37.76
C GLY A 94 -5.34 18.40 37.56
N THR A 95 -6.14 19.46 37.57
CA THR A 95 -7.57 19.44 37.22
C THR A 95 -7.86 20.36 36.05
N ILE A 96 -9.00 20.13 35.41
CA ILE A 96 -9.56 21.00 34.38
C ILE A 96 -9.94 22.32 35.03
N SER A 97 -9.17 23.36 34.74
CA SER A 97 -9.27 24.68 35.38
C SER A 97 -10.16 25.66 34.61
N SER A 98 -10.26 25.49 33.28
CA SER A 98 -11.16 26.26 32.43
C SER A 98 -11.68 25.42 31.27
N ILE A 99 -12.85 25.82 30.77
CA ILE A 99 -13.38 25.41 29.46
C ILE A 99 -13.33 26.65 28.57
N ASP A 100 -12.38 26.67 27.64
CA ASP A 100 -12.10 27.82 26.78
C ASP A 100 -13.03 27.85 25.56
N PHE A 101 -13.44 26.67 25.09
CA PHE A 101 -14.35 26.49 23.96
C PHE A 101 -15.20 25.24 24.16
N ALA A 102 -16.47 25.30 23.76
CA ALA A 102 -17.35 24.15 23.69
C ALA A 102 -18.46 24.39 22.66
N SER A 103 -18.60 23.52 21.67
CA SER A 103 -19.67 23.61 20.68
C SER A 103 -20.14 22.23 20.21
N TYR A 104 -21.43 21.95 20.37
CA TYR A 104 -22.11 20.83 19.70
C TYR A 104 -22.85 21.35 18.47
N GLY A 105 -22.40 21.00 17.27
CA GLY A 105 -22.93 21.51 16.01
C GLY A 105 -21.95 21.38 14.87
N THR A 106 -21.78 22.44 14.07
CA THR A 106 -20.87 22.48 12.91
C THR A 106 -19.62 23.31 13.16
N ALA A 107 -19.09 23.26 14.39
CA ALA A 107 -17.84 23.93 14.73
C ALA A 107 -16.67 23.38 13.90
N THR A 108 -15.73 24.26 13.59
CA THR A 108 -14.53 23.97 12.81
C THR A 108 -13.29 24.45 13.57
N GLY A 109 -12.09 24.22 13.03
CA GLY A 109 -10.85 24.64 13.66
C GLY A 109 -10.16 23.51 14.43
N ALA A 110 -8.85 23.67 14.62
CA ALA A 110 -7.99 22.70 15.29
C ALA A 110 -7.86 23.09 16.76
N CYS A 111 -7.25 22.22 17.56
CA CYS A 111 -7.00 22.55 18.96
C CYS A 111 -6.22 23.88 19.08
N GLY A 112 -6.71 24.79 19.92
CA GLY A 112 -6.17 26.15 20.07
C GLY A 112 -6.73 27.19 19.09
N GLN A 113 -7.43 26.77 18.03
CA GLN A 113 -7.99 27.66 16.99
C GLN A 113 -9.44 27.31 16.61
N MET A 114 -10.18 26.70 17.54
CA MET A 114 -11.56 26.31 17.32
C MET A 114 -12.47 27.52 17.09
N LYS A 115 -13.40 27.39 16.14
CA LYS A 115 -14.38 28.41 15.78
C LYS A 115 -15.78 27.81 15.81
N GLN A 116 -16.72 28.56 16.39
CA GLN A 116 -18.12 28.17 16.40
C GLN A 116 -18.67 28.19 14.97
N GLY A 117 -19.41 27.14 14.61
CA GLY A 117 -20.12 27.05 13.33
C GLY A 117 -21.45 27.79 13.32
N THR A 118 -22.12 27.77 12.18
CA THR A 118 -23.48 28.32 12.01
C THR A 118 -24.54 27.49 12.73
N CYS A 119 -24.28 26.19 12.96
CA CYS A 119 -25.08 25.34 13.82
C CYS A 119 -24.35 25.13 15.15
N HIS A 120 -25.04 25.42 16.26
CA HIS A 120 -24.51 25.30 17.61
C HIS A 120 -25.66 25.17 18.63
N ALA A 121 -25.59 24.16 19.50
CA ALA A 121 -26.48 24.05 20.65
C ALA A 121 -26.06 25.02 21.76
N THR A 122 -26.91 25.99 22.07
CA THR A 122 -26.61 27.08 23.03
C THR A 122 -26.32 26.60 24.45
N THR A 123 -26.77 25.40 24.82
CA THR A 123 -26.52 24.77 26.13
C THR A 123 -25.16 24.06 26.23
N THR A 124 -24.38 23.98 25.13
CA THR A 124 -23.17 23.15 25.10
C THR A 124 -22.18 23.52 26.21
N MET A 125 -21.88 24.82 26.35
CA MET A 125 -20.87 25.29 27.30
C MET A 125 -21.23 24.94 28.75
N ASP A 126 -22.50 25.08 29.14
CA ASP A 126 -22.94 24.81 30.51
C ASP A 126 -22.87 23.31 30.83
N ILE A 127 -23.30 22.47 29.88
CA ILE A 127 -23.24 21.01 30.01
C ILE A 127 -21.78 20.55 30.17
N VAL A 128 -20.87 21.06 29.34
CA VAL A 128 -19.45 20.69 29.39
C VAL A 128 -18.81 21.18 30.69
N LYS A 129 -19.09 22.42 31.11
CA LYS A 129 -18.59 22.93 32.41
C LYS A 129 -19.07 22.07 33.57
N GLN A 130 -20.35 21.70 33.58
CA GLN A 130 -20.90 20.86 34.63
C GLN A 130 -20.23 19.48 34.68
N ALA A 131 -19.92 18.90 33.52
CA ALA A 131 -19.29 17.58 33.45
C ALA A 131 -17.77 17.61 33.76
N CYS A 132 -17.06 18.66 33.37
CA CYS A 132 -15.60 18.66 33.30
C CYS A 132 -14.90 19.60 34.28
N LEU A 133 -15.48 20.75 34.60
CA LEU A 133 -14.75 21.77 35.37
C LEU A 133 -14.41 21.27 36.78
N GLY A 134 -13.15 21.42 37.17
CA GLY A 134 -12.62 20.96 38.46
C GLY A 134 -12.33 19.45 38.54
N GLN A 135 -12.66 18.67 37.50
CA GLN A 135 -12.34 17.24 37.45
C GLN A 135 -10.93 17.00 36.94
N GLN A 136 -10.32 15.87 37.29
CA GLN A 136 -9.05 15.45 36.67
C GLN A 136 -9.24 14.91 35.26
N GLU A 137 -10.39 14.27 35.01
CA GLU A 137 -10.80 13.74 33.71
C GLU A 137 -12.33 13.81 33.59
N CYS A 138 -12.83 13.88 32.37
CA CYS A 138 -14.26 13.83 32.10
C CYS A 138 -14.55 13.20 30.74
N SER A 139 -15.75 12.65 30.60
CA SER A 139 -16.30 12.08 29.36
C SER A 139 -17.63 12.75 29.06
N VAL A 140 -17.78 13.33 27.86
CA VAL A 140 -19.02 14.00 27.43
C VAL A 140 -19.51 13.37 26.12
N PRO A 141 -20.62 12.60 26.12
CA PRO A 141 -21.17 12.01 24.91
C PRO A 141 -21.68 13.09 23.94
N ALA A 142 -21.20 13.11 22.68
CA ALA A 142 -21.73 13.99 21.65
C ALA A 142 -23.07 13.41 21.14
N SER A 143 -24.20 13.84 21.71
CA SER A 143 -25.48 13.19 21.45
C SER A 143 -26.64 14.17 21.50
N TYR A 144 -27.62 13.98 20.61
CA TYR A 144 -28.84 14.79 20.57
C TYR A 144 -29.68 14.64 21.85
N GLN A 145 -29.57 13.53 22.58
CA GLN A 145 -30.25 13.35 23.87
C GLN A 145 -29.71 14.31 24.94
N ILE A 146 -28.45 14.72 24.83
CA ILE A 146 -27.78 15.62 25.78
C ILE A 146 -27.91 17.08 25.32
N PHE A 147 -27.62 17.35 24.05
CA PHE A 147 -27.51 18.72 23.53
C PHE A 147 -28.71 19.20 22.71
N GLY A 148 -29.67 18.31 22.41
CA GLY A 148 -30.73 18.56 21.44
C GLY A 148 -30.25 18.44 19.99
N ASP A 149 -31.11 18.78 19.03
CA ASP A 149 -30.78 18.81 17.61
C ASP A 149 -30.76 20.26 17.10
N PRO A 150 -29.63 20.99 17.21
CA PRO A 150 -29.53 22.38 16.79
C PRO A 150 -29.66 22.58 15.27
N CYS A 151 -29.52 21.53 14.47
CA CYS A 151 -29.67 21.58 13.02
C CYS A 151 -30.06 20.20 12.44
N PHE A 152 -31.37 20.02 12.27
CA PHE A 152 -31.93 18.78 11.74
C PHE A 152 -31.33 18.40 10.37
N GLY A 153 -31.01 17.12 10.19
CA GLY A 153 -30.43 16.59 8.96
C GLY A 153 -28.97 16.98 8.71
N THR A 154 -28.33 17.68 9.65
CA THR A 154 -26.90 18.04 9.56
C THR A 154 -26.11 17.20 10.57
N HIS A 155 -24.98 16.64 10.14
CA HIS A 155 -24.06 15.95 11.04
C HIS A 155 -23.44 16.94 12.03
N LYS A 156 -23.49 16.59 13.32
CA LYS A 156 -23.01 17.44 14.41
C LYS A 156 -21.79 16.81 15.07
N ARG A 157 -20.93 17.67 15.63
CA ARG A 157 -19.76 17.27 16.42
C ARG A 157 -19.69 18.10 17.69
N LEU A 158 -19.21 17.47 18.77
CA LEU A 158 -18.81 18.14 20.00
C LEU A 158 -17.31 18.45 19.93
N LEU A 159 -16.98 19.74 19.84
CA LEU A 159 -15.62 20.25 19.98
C LEU A 159 -15.49 20.95 21.33
N VAL A 160 -14.46 20.59 22.10
CA VAL A 160 -14.17 21.18 23.41
C VAL A 160 -12.69 21.53 23.50
N GLN A 161 -12.37 22.68 24.08
CA GLN A 161 -11.03 23.09 24.48
C GLN A 161 -11.01 23.44 25.96
N ILE A 162 -9.98 22.99 26.66
CA ILE A 162 -9.80 23.19 28.11
C ILE A 162 -8.37 23.61 28.44
N GLN A 163 -8.18 24.15 29.65
CA GLN A 163 -6.86 24.33 30.27
C GLN A 163 -6.75 23.52 31.56
N CYS A 164 -5.57 22.92 31.76
CA CYS A 164 -5.22 22.22 32.98
C CYS A 164 -4.52 23.13 33.98
N ASN A 165 -4.71 22.87 35.28
CA ASN A 165 -3.88 23.43 36.33
C ASN A 165 -3.35 22.31 37.25
N PRO A 166 -2.04 22.03 37.29
CA PRO A 166 -0.99 22.72 36.51
C PRO A 166 -1.15 22.57 34.98
N PRO A 167 -0.62 23.51 34.17
CA PRO A 167 -0.66 23.38 32.72
C PRO A 167 0.09 22.13 32.24
N GLN A 168 -0.37 21.52 31.14
CA GLN A 168 0.26 20.34 30.54
C GLN A 168 0.34 20.50 29.03
N ASN A 169 1.47 20.08 28.43
CA ASN A 169 1.59 19.99 26.98
C ASN A 169 0.96 18.70 26.45
N ASN A 170 0.27 18.80 25.31
CA ASN A 170 -0.42 17.68 24.69
C ASN A 170 0.03 17.44 23.25
N THR A 171 0.23 16.15 22.97
CA THR A 171 0.41 15.52 21.66
C THR A 171 -0.61 14.40 21.56
N TYR A 172 -0.99 13.98 20.35
CA TYR A 172 -2.17 13.12 20.15
C TYR A 172 -1.86 11.80 19.44
N TRP A 173 -0.71 11.22 19.76
CA TRP A 173 -0.29 9.92 19.25
C TRP A 173 -1.25 8.80 19.68
N ASN A 174 -1.81 8.10 18.70
CA ASN A 174 -2.69 6.96 18.85
C ASN A 174 -2.30 5.84 17.89
N PHE A 175 -1.65 4.82 18.43
CA PHE A 175 -1.20 3.66 17.66
C PHE A 175 -2.17 2.46 17.71
N THR A 176 -3.33 2.62 18.36
CA THR A 176 -4.29 1.53 18.66
C THR A 176 -4.69 0.70 17.44
N TYR A 177 -4.77 1.33 16.26
CA TYR A 177 -5.24 0.70 15.04
C TYR A 177 -4.12 0.23 14.13
N VAL A 178 -3.05 1.02 13.99
CA VAL A 178 -1.93 0.70 13.10
C VAL A 178 -1.01 -0.37 13.69
N ASP A 179 -0.76 -0.35 15.01
CA ASP A 179 0.20 -1.27 15.65
C ASP A 179 -0.15 -2.73 15.40
N PRO A 180 -1.38 -3.23 15.67
CA PRO A 180 -1.68 -4.64 15.48
C PRO A 180 -1.50 -5.10 14.02
N MET A 181 -1.87 -4.25 13.05
CA MET A 181 -1.72 -4.59 11.63
C MET A 181 -0.25 -4.63 11.21
N PHE A 182 0.54 -3.65 11.65
CA PHE A 182 1.94 -3.58 11.32
C PHE A 182 2.74 -4.70 12.00
N GLN A 183 2.41 -5.04 13.25
CA GLN A 183 2.98 -6.19 13.94
C GLN A 183 2.74 -7.50 13.19
N ASP A 184 1.52 -7.70 12.69
CA ASP A 184 1.15 -8.89 11.94
C ASP A 184 1.89 -8.98 10.61
N PHE A 185 2.01 -7.85 9.92
CA PHE A 185 2.85 -7.73 8.74
C PHE A 185 4.31 -8.09 9.05
N LEU A 186 4.87 -7.52 10.12
CA LEU A 186 6.25 -7.77 10.50
C LEU A 186 6.49 -9.24 10.87
N GLN A 187 5.53 -9.88 11.53
CA GLN A 187 5.59 -11.30 11.87
C GLN A 187 5.46 -12.18 10.63
N ALA A 188 4.55 -11.85 9.72
CA ALA A 188 4.33 -12.63 8.49
C ALA A 188 5.49 -12.51 7.50
N THR A 189 6.29 -11.45 7.60
CA THR A 189 7.47 -11.19 6.75
C THR A 189 8.79 -11.37 7.49
N ASP A 190 8.78 -12.08 8.63
CA ASP A 190 10.00 -12.31 9.40
C ASP A 190 11.03 -13.12 8.59
N GLY A 191 12.30 -12.73 8.67
CA GLY A 191 13.37 -13.32 7.88
C GLY A 191 13.48 -12.86 6.42
N HIS A 192 12.56 -12.01 5.93
CA HIS A 192 12.57 -11.47 4.58
C HIS A 192 12.91 -9.98 4.54
N SER A 193 13.44 -9.53 3.39
CA SER A 193 13.57 -8.11 3.08
C SER A 193 12.18 -7.49 3.00
N ARG A 194 11.98 -6.30 3.56
CA ARG A 194 10.65 -5.66 3.57
C ARG A 194 10.73 -4.16 3.30
N ILE A 195 9.65 -3.61 2.74
CA ILE A 195 9.51 -2.17 2.51
C ILE A 195 8.35 -1.63 3.32
N VAL A 196 8.59 -0.59 4.11
CA VAL A 196 7.59 0.02 4.99
C VAL A 196 7.25 1.41 4.47
N MET A 197 5.97 1.65 4.20
CA MET A 197 5.46 2.91 3.72
C MET A 197 4.35 3.41 4.64
N PHE A 198 4.67 4.39 5.47
CA PHE A 198 3.67 5.20 6.17
C PHE A 198 3.27 6.37 5.26
N SER A 199 2.55 6.09 4.16
CA SER A 199 2.36 7.07 3.09
C SER A 199 1.55 8.29 3.53
N THR A 200 0.50 8.06 4.33
CA THR A 200 -0.44 9.12 4.70
C THR A 200 0.19 10.12 5.68
N GLN A 201 0.37 11.35 5.23
CA GLN A 201 0.83 12.45 6.06
C GLN A 201 -0.32 13.03 6.88
N PRO A 202 -0.11 13.37 8.17
CA PRO A 202 -1.08 14.17 8.92
C PRO A 202 -1.40 15.49 8.22
N THR A 203 -2.68 15.82 8.05
CA THR A 203 -3.10 17.06 7.36
C THR A 203 -2.64 18.33 8.07
N TRP A 204 -2.35 18.28 9.38
CA TRP A 204 -1.83 19.43 10.12
C TRP A 204 -0.37 19.77 9.77
N LEU A 205 0.34 18.93 9.04
CA LEU A 205 1.64 19.27 8.45
C LEU A 205 1.52 20.22 7.26
N PHE A 206 0.29 20.50 6.79
CA PHE A 206 0.02 21.41 5.70
C PHE A 206 -0.70 22.68 6.16
N LYS A 207 -0.48 23.77 5.43
CA LYS A 207 -1.21 25.03 5.61
C LYS A 207 -2.64 24.82 5.12
N LEU A 208 -3.59 24.95 6.05
CA LEU A 208 -5.02 24.82 5.78
C LEU A 208 -5.76 26.08 6.25
N ASP A 209 -6.70 26.57 5.44
CA ASP A 209 -7.59 27.67 5.83
C ASP A 209 -8.56 27.23 6.95
N THR A 210 -9.00 25.98 6.87
CA THR A 210 -9.78 25.28 7.88
C THR A 210 -9.25 23.86 8.03
N PRO A 211 -9.07 23.36 9.25
CA PRO A 211 -8.60 22.00 9.44
C PRO A 211 -9.61 20.98 8.93
N HIS A 212 -9.05 19.89 8.42
CA HIS A 212 -9.83 18.80 7.86
C HIS A 212 -10.50 17.97 8.95
N ILE A 213 -11.77 17.64 8.74
CA ILE A 213 -12.55 16.80 9.65
C ILE A 213 -12.71 15.44 8.99
N TYR A 214 -12.15 14.41 9.62
CA TYR A 214 -12.26 13.01 9.18
C TYR A 214 -13.38 12.25 9.94
N PRO A 215 -13.87 11.12 9.40
CA PRO A 215 -14.91 10.30 10.03
C PRO A 215 -14.56 9.80 11.43
N ASP A 216 -15.56 9.67 12.31
CA ASP A 216 -15.35 9.06 13.63
C ASP A 216 -15.33 7.54 13.59
N ASN A 217 -16.08 6.94 12.68
CA ASN A 217 -16.02 5.52 12.45
C ASN A 217 -14.66 5.16 11.83
N VAL A 218 -13.93 4.28 12.49
CA VAL A 218 -12.57 3.86 12.09
C VAL A 218 -12.57 3.20 10.71
N THR A 219 -13.65 2.50 10.35
CA THR A 219 -13.76 1.76 9.09
C THR A 219 -14.45 2.54 7.97
N GLU A 220 -14.80 3.80 8.21
CA GLU A 220 -15.39 4.68 7.20
C GLU A 220 -14.29 5.34 6.37
N THR A 221 -14.50 5.40 5.05
CA THR A 221 -13.51 5.96 4.13
C THR A 221 -13.56 7.48 4.10
N ASP A 222 -12.39 8.11 3.97
CA ASP A 222 -12.22 9.53 3.70
C ASP A 222 -11.39 9.75 2.43
N TRP A 223 -12.07 9.68 1.28
CA TRP A 223 -11.42 9.92 -0.01
C TRP A 223 -10.94 11.37 -0.20
N GLY A 224 -11.39 12.29 0.65
CA GLY A 224 -10.97 13.67 0.66
C GLY A 224 -9.85 13.97 1.65
N TYR A 225 -9.26 12.96 2.30
CA TYR A 225 -8.28 13.18 3.36
C TYR A 225 -7.04 14.02 2.95
N PRO A 226 -6.43 13.82 1.76
CA PRO A 226 -5.25 14.58 1.35
C PRO A 226 -5.57 16.06 1.12
N GLN A 227 -5.47 16.87 2.17
CA GLN A 227 -5.78 18.31 2.16
C GLN A 227 -4.52 19.16 2.27
N GLY A 228 -4.49 20.26 1.51
CA GLY A 228 -3.38 21.22 1.49
C GLY A 228 -2.24 20.80 0.55
N THR A 229 -1.54 21.81 0.00
CA THR A 229 -0.45 21.62 -0.99
C THR A 229 0.86 22.30 -0.58
N GLN A 230 0.87 22.95 0.59
CA GLN A 230 2.04 23.66 1.14
C GLN A 230 2.26 23.23 2.58
N PHE A 231 3.48 22.83 2.92
CA PHE A 231 3.83 22.52 4.30
C PHE A 231 3.75 23.74 5.23
N VAL A 232 3.50 23.49 6.52
CA VAL A 232 3.42 24.53 7.55
C VAL A 232 4.75 25.27 7.77
N ASP A 233 5.88 24.61 7.50
CA ASP A 233 7.21 25.17 7.63
C ASP A 233 8.07 24.92 6.37
N ASP A 234 8.84 25.93 5.97
CA ASP A 234 9.63 25.88 4.72
C ASP A 234 10.83 24.93 4.82
N THR A 235 11.26 24.58 6.03
CA THR A 235 12.35 23.63 6.30
C THR A 235 11.89 22.18 6.27
N MET A 236 10.57 21.94 6.26
CA MET A 236 9.93 20.64 6.45
C MET A 236 10.43 19.89 7.69
N GLN A 237 10.84 20.64 8.72
CA GLN A 237 11.35 20.03 9.94
C GLN A 237 10.24 19.30 10.71
N ALA A 238 9.02 19.87 10.75
CA ALA A 238 7.89 19.22 11.40
C ALA A 238 7.54 17.88 10.72
N LEU A 239 7.60 17.83 9.39
CA LEU A 239 7.43 16.61 8.60
C LEU A 239 8.49 15.57 8.98
N GLY A 240 9.76 15.95 8.95
CA GLY A 240 10.86 15.05 9.32
C GLY A 240 10.74 14.54 10.77
N ASP A 241 10.41 15.42 11.71
CA ASP A 241 10.30 15.05 13.12
C ASP A 241 9.10 14.12 13.38
N TYR A 242 7.96 14.31 12.70
CA TYR A 242 6.83 13.36 12.76
C TYR A 242 7.26 11.96 12.31
N TYR A 243 7.83 11.82 11.11
CA TYR A 243 8.24 10.52 10.58
C TYR A 243 9.40 9.90 11.36
N GLY A 244 10.30 10.72 11.89
CA GLY A 244 11.37 10.26 12.77
C GLY A 244 10.85 9.66 14.07
N ARG A 245 9.88 10.30 14.72
CA ARG A 245 9.23 9.78 15.93
C ARG A 245 8.39 8.53 15.64
N LEU A 246 7.64 8.52 14.55
CA LEU A 246 6.90 7.34 14.09
C LEU A 246 7.84 6.14 13.87
N THR A 247 9.01 6.37 13.26
CA THR A 247 10.01 5.31 13.08
C THR A 247 10.64 4.89 14.41
N ALA A 248 10.93 5.84 15.30
CA ALA A 248 11.47 5.57 16.63
C ALA A 248 10.50 4.80 17.53
N TRP A 249 9.18 5.02 17.38
CA TRP A 249 8.15 4.21 18.03
C TRP A 249 8.37 2.72 17.75
N TYR A 250 8.63 2.34 16.50
CA TYR A 250 8.83 0.92 16.16
C TYR A 250 10.26 0.41 16.38
N THR A 251 11.28 1.25 16.22
CA THR A 251 12.69 0.82 16.19
C THR A 251 13.47 1.08 17.48
N ARG A 252 13.01 2.00 18.34
CA ARG A 252 13.73 2.50 19.52
C ARG A 252 12.98 2.33 20.84
N GLY A 253 11.83 1.67 20.83
CA GLY A 253 10.98 1.45 22.00
C GLY A 253 10.18 2.69 22.42
N GLY A 254 10.06 3.67 21.53
CA GLY A 254 9.40 4.94 21.80
C GLY A 254 10.23 6.15 21.35
N PHE A 255 9.74 7.35 21.70
CA PHE A 255 10.37 8.62 21.34
C PHE A 255 10.11 9.68 22.40
N ILE A 256 10.77 10.83 22.25
CA ILE A 256 10.50 12.06 23.00
C ILE A 256 9.85 13.05 22.02
N ASP A 257 8.70 13.61 22.40
CA ASP A 257 8.00 14.59 21.57
C ASP A 257 8.63 16.00 21.67
N GLU A 258 8.10 16.96 20.92
CA GLU A 258 8.61 18.35 20.88
C GLU A 258 8.49 19.08 22.22
N TYR A 259 7.70 18.56 23.16
CA TYR A 259 7.54 19.13 24.49
C TYR A 259 8.36 18.41 25.56
N GLY A 260 9.14 17.40 25.17
CA GLY A 260 10.04 16.66 26.06
C GLY A 260 9.36 15.46 26.75
N ASP A 261 8.14 15.12 26.38
CA ASP A 261 7.43 14.00 26.99
C ASP A 261 7.79 12.68 26.30
N ARG A 262 7.96 11.64 27.12
CA ARG A 262 8.38 10.31 26.66
C ARG A 262 7.17 9.43 26.34
N HIS A 263 7.10 8.95 25.11
CA HIS A 263 6.14 7.95 24.64
C HIS A 263 6.84 6.58 24.53
N VAL A 264 6.20 5.49 24.93
CA VAL A 264 6.82 4.15 25.07
C VAL A 264 6.01 3.08 24.36
N SER A 265 6.66 2.28 23.50
CA SER A 265 6.03 1.22 22.69
C SER A 265 6.48 -0.19 23.03
N ASN A 266 7.61 -0.33 23.75
CA ASN A 266 8.32 -1.60 23.98
C ASN A 266 8.78 -2.34 22.71
N TYR A 267 8.76 -1.70 21.53
CA TYR A 267 9.19 -2.29 20.26
C TYR A 267 10.69 -2.07 19.96
N SER A 268 11.27 -2.97 19.16
CA SER A 268 12.65 -2.85 18.69
C SER A 268 12.81 -3.53 17.32
N TYR A 269 11.88 -3.24 16.42
CA TYR A 269 11.84 -3.83 15.09
C TYR A 269 12.97 -3.31 14.20
N LYS A 270 13.28 -4.07 13.16
CA LYS A 270 14.19 -3.69 12.08
C LYS A 270 13.53 -4.03 10.75
N TRP A 271 13.75 -3.16 9.76
CA TRP A 271 13.37 -3.38 8.37
C TRP A 271 14.35 -2.67 7.46
N ASP A 272 14.38 -3.08 6.20
CA ASP A 272 15.42 -2.71 5.25
C ASP A 272 15.15 -1.37 4.57
N TYR A 273 13.93 -1.21 4.03
CA TYR A 273 13.55 -0.05 3.22
C TYR A 273 12.37 0.71 3.82
N THR A 274 12.43 2.04 3.78
CA THR A 274 11.28 2.92 4.00
C THR A 274 10.95 3.63 2.70
N GLU A 275 9.72 3.48 2.20
CA GLU A 275 9.25 4.27 1.07
C GLU A 275 8.61 5.56 1.55
N ILE A 276 8.97 6.66 0.89
CA ILE A 276 8.52 7.99 1.27
C ILE A 276 7.36 8.39 0.36
N PHE A 277 6.15 8.17 0.89
CA PHE A 277 4.85 8.56 0.34
C PHE A 277 4.39 7.76 -0.89
N ASN A 278 3.11 7.94 -1.22
CA ASN A 278 2.39 7.23 -2.26
C ASN A 278 1.77 8.27 -3.22
N GLU A 279 1.80 8.01 -4.54
CA GLU A 279 1.13 8.83 -5.57
C GLU A 279 1.32 10.35 -5.39
N ILE A 280 2.55 10.77 -5.13
CA ILE A 280 2.90 12.10 -4.62
C ILE A 280 2.52 13.29 -5.52
N GLU A 281 2.35 13.03 -6.81
CA GLU A 281 1.90 14.00 -7.80
C GLU A 281 0.38 14.21 -7.74
N ALA A 282 -0.36 13.27 -7.16
CA ALA A 282 -1.79 13.33 -6.93
C ALA A 282 -2.11 13.67 -5.46
N GLU A 283 -1.56 12.90 -4.51
CA GLU A 283 -1.70 13.11 -3.07
C GLU A 283 -0.99 14.41 -2.67
N HIS A 284 -1.74 15.40 -2.20
CA HIS A 284 -1.26 16.76 -1.90
C HIS A 284 -0.67 17.54 -3.09
N GLN A 285 -0.78 17.03 -4.33
CA GLN A 285 -0.37 17.70 -5.57
C GLN A 285 1.06 18.27 -5.51
N MET A 286 2.02 17.47 -5.03
CA MET A 286 3.40 17.95 -4.92
C MET A 286 4.00 18.20 -6.31
N THR A 287 5.04 19.03 -6.35
CA THR A 287 5.95 19.17 -7.50
C THR A 287 7.21 18.34 -7.25
N PRO A 288 8.01 18.00 -8.28
CA PRO A 288 9.28 17.32 -8.09
C PRO A 288 10.20 18.02 -7.07
N GLU A 289 10.24 19.35 -7.09
CA GLU A 289 11.02 20.19 -6.18
C GLU A 289 10.53 20.09 -4.73
N VAL A 290 9.22 20.10 -4.52
CA VAL A 290 8.62 20.01 -3.18
C VAL A 290 8.82 18.60 -2.62
N TYR A 291 8.57 17.56 -3.43
CA TYR A 291 8.75 16.18 -3.00
C TYR A 291 10.22 15.86 -2.68
N THR A 292 11.16 16.29 -3.52
CA THR A 292 12.61 16.06 -3.29
C THR A 292 13.03 16.61 -1.92
N ARG A 293 12.57 17.82 -1.56
CA ARG A 293 12.82 18.38 -0.23
C ARG A 293 12.12 17.62 0.89
N ALA A 294 10.90 17.13 0.65
CA ALA A 294 10.15 16.34 1.63
C ALA A 294 10.82 14.99 1.89
N TYR A 295 11.29 14.32 0.83
CA TYR A 295 12.09 13.10 0.88
C TYR A 295 13.32 13.28 1.76
N ASP A 296 14.11 14.33 1.50
CA ASP A 296 15.30 14.67 2.28
C ASP A 296 14.97 14.92 3.75
N ALA A 297 13.92 15.71 4.01
CA ALA A 297 13.51 16.07 5.37
C ALA A 297 13.06 14.86 6.19
N VAL A 298 12.34 13.91 5.58
CA VAL A 298 11.93 12.67 6.24
C VAL A 298 13.14 11.81 6.60
N ILE A 299 14.09 11.62 5.68
CA ILE A 299 15.31 10.84 5.94
C ILE A 299 16.13 11.47 7.06
N GLN A 300 16.33 12.79 7.02
CA GLN A 300 17.03 13.50 8.08
C GLN A 300 16.32 13.38 9.42
N GLY A 301 15.00 13.46 9.43
CA GLY A 301 14.17 13.24 10.62
C GLY A 301 14.33 11.84 11.20
N ILE A 302 14.24 10.81 10.35
CA ILE A 302 14.48 9.41 10.76
C ILE A 302 15.87 9.26 11.37
N ARG A 303 16.92 9.79 10.72
CA ARG A 303 18.28 9.75 11.26
C ARG A 303 18.39 10.46 12.62
N ARG A 304 17.79 11.66 12.76
CA ARG A 304 17.80 12.44 14.02
C ARG A 304 17.15 11.69 15.18
N HIS A 305 16.03 11.00 14.95
CA HIS A 305 15.25 10.37 16.02
C HIS A 305 15.62 8.91 16.30
N THR A 306 16.30 8.24 15.36
CA THR A 306 16.61 6.81 15.49
C THR A 306 18.09 6.48 15.51
N ASN A 307 18.96 7.40 15.08
CA ASN A 307 20.37 7.15 14.75
C ASN A 307 20.57 6.02 13.71
N ASN A 308 19.55 5.70 12.92
CA ASN A 308 19.65 4.69 11.88
C ASN A 308 20.23 5.28 10.60
N THR A 309 21.46 4.88 10.25
CA THR A 309 22.14 5.27 9.00
C THR A 309 22.22 4.13 7.99
N GLU A 310 21.73 2.94 8.33
CA GLU A 310 21.76 1.74 7.48
C GLU A 310 20.43 1.52 6.73
N MET A 311 19.35 2.15 7.20
CA MET A 311 18.04 2.11 6.55
C MET A 311 18.13 2.68 5.13
N LYS A 312 17.52 1.96 4.20
CA LYS A 312 17.43 2.33 2.79
C LYS A 312 16.09 2.99 2.49
N TYR A 313 16.02 3.70 1.38
CA TYR A 313 14.84 4.48 1.05
C TYR A 313 14.36 4.29 -0.38
N VAL A 314 13.04 4.22 -0.54
CA VAL A 314 12.37 4.19 -1.84
C VAL A 314 11.65 5.52 -2.06
N GLY A 315 11.78 6.10 -3.24
CA GLY A 315 11.16 7.38 -3.58
C GLY A 315 10.18 7.31 -4.76
N MET A 316 9.38 8.36 -4.84
CA MET A 316 8.40 8.72 -5.86
C MET A 316 7.04 8.01 -5.79
N ALA A 317 6.96 6.69 -5.96
CA ALA A 317 5.68 5.95 -6.02
C ALA A 317 4.64 6.62 -6.95
N LEU A 318 5.05 7.06 -8.15
CA LEU A 318 4.20 7.80 -9.09
C LEU A 318 3.10 6.90 -9.67
N SER A 319 1.86 7.38 -9.73
CA SER A 319 0.77 6.78 -10.52
C SER A 319 0.60 7.39 -11.93
N GLY A 320 1.15 8.58 -12.14
CA GLY A 320 1.16 9.29 -13.41
C GLY A 320 2.10 8.67 -14.45
N HIS A 321 1.73 8.80 -15.73
CA HIS A 321 2.48 8.26 -16.86
C HIS A 321 3.12 9.35 -17.69
N TYR A 322 4.33 9.08 -18.20
CA TYR A 322 5.16 9.98 -19.00
C TYR A 322 5.64 11.23 -18.23
N GLU A 323 5.70 11.13 -16.91
CA GLU A 323 6.14 12.17 -15.96
C GLU A 323 7.69 12.33 -15.92
N PHE A 324 8.34 12.37 -17.09
CA PHE A 324 9.81 12.30 -17.19
C PHE A 324 10.57 13.47 -16.54
N ASN A 325 9.91 14.58 -16.23
CA ASN A 325 10.47 15.68 -15.44
C ASN A 325 10.68 15.26 -13.97
N TRP A 326 9.80 14.45 -13.39
CA TRP A 326 9.94 13.92 -12.04
C TRP A 326 11.22 13.10 -11.91
N TYR A 327 11.39 12.10 -12.78
CA TYR A 327 12.58 11.25 -12.80
C TYR A 327 13.86 12.05 -12.99
N ARG A 328 13.88 13.02 -13.93
CA ARG A 328 15.09 13.85 -14.16
C ARG A 328 15.44 14.74 -12.99
N TYR A 329 14.43 15.27 -12.28
CA TYR A 329 14.67 16.13 -11.13
C TYR A 329 15.12 15.31 -9.93
N PHE A 330 14.38 14.27 -9.57
CA PHE A 330 14.63 13.45 -8.38
C PHE A 330 15.93 12.64 -8.51
N LEU A 331 16.20 12.00 -9.65
CA LEU A 331 17.41 11.18 -9.78
C LEU A 331 18.70 12.01 -9.88
N ASN A 332 18.61 13.33 -10.00
CA ASN A 332 19.79 14.19 -9.98
C ASN A 332 20.21 14.48 -8.53
N HIS A 333 21.27 13.80 -8.09
CA HIS A 333 21.89 13.98 -6.76
C HIS A 333 22.13 15.44 -6.36
N SER A 334 22.37 16.36 -7.31
CA SER A 334 22.59 17.78 -6.98
C SER A 334 21.34 18.50 -6.45
N ASN A 335 20.15 17.93 -6.64
CA ASN A 335 18.89 18.48 -6.15
C ASN A 335 18.56 18.05 -4.72
N HIS A 336 19.31 17.08 -4.18
CA HIS A 336 19.15 16.58 -2.83
C HIS A 336 20.12 17.25 -1.85
N ALA A 337 19.75 17.25 -0.58
CA ALA A 337 20.65 17.58 0.51
C ALA A 337 21.85 16.60 0.55
N PRO A 338 23.01 17.02 1.09
CA PRO A 338 24.17 16.14 1.19
C PRO A 338 23.86 14.84 1.94
N ASP A 339 24.47 13.74 1.49
CA ASP A 339 24.40 12.40 2.10
C ASP A 339 23.00 11.76 2.14
N ILE A 340 22.06 12.27 1.33
CA ILE A 340 20.78 11.60 1.10
C ILE A 340 20.96 10.48 0.07
N PRO A 341 20.64 9.22 0.41
CA PRO A 341 20.76 8.11 -0.52
C PRO A 341 19.57 8.07 -1.48
N LEU A 342 19.80 7.59 -2.69
CA LEU A 342 18.77 7.25 -3.67
C LEU A 342 18.81 5.74 -3.91
N ASP A 343 18.40 4.95 -2.92
CA ASP A 343 18.56 3.49 -2.98
C ASP A 343 17.65 2.84 -4.03
N MET A 344 16.42 3.33 -4.15
CA MET A 344 15.43 2.81 -5.10
C MET A 344 14.38 3.86 -5.45
N ILE A 345 13.84 3.77 -6.67
CA ILE A 345 12.65 4.50 -7.11
C ILE A 345 11.49 3.57 -7.42
N SER A 346 10.28 4.08 -7.29
CA SER A 346 9.04 3.33 -7.52
C SER A 346 8.01 4.08 -8.37
N TYR A 347 7.15 3.33 -9.05
CA TYR A 347 6.04 3.83 -9.86
C TYR A 347 5.04 2.72 -10.19
N HIS A 348 3.81 3.11 -10.49
CA HIS A 348 2.65 2.23 -10.56
C HIS A 348 2.24 1.95 -12.01
N PHE A 349 1.44 0.90 -12.17
CA PHE A 349 0.68 0.71 -13.40
C PHE A 349 -0.57 -0.13 -13.17
N TYR A 350 -1.71 0.40 -13.62
CA TYR A 350 -2.99 -0.27 -13.56
C TYR A 350 -3.57 -0.44 -14.95
N ALA A 351 -3.72 -1.70 -15.38
CA ALA A 351 -4.51 -2.00 -16.55
C ALA A 351 -6.01 -1.89 -16.23
N SER A 352 -6.83 -1.68 -17.26
CA SER A 352 -8.29 -1.72 -17.13
C SER A 352 -8.94 -2.41 -18.33
N SER A 353 -10.25 -2.60 -18.26
CA SER A 353 -11.06 -3.14 -19.36
C SER A 353 -12.26 -2.23 -19.62
N LYS A 354 -12.86 -2.39 -20.80
CA LYS A 354 -14.07 -1.64 -21.16
C LYS A 354 -15.26 -2.05 -20.29
N THR A 355 -15.42 -3.35 -20.02
CA THR A 355 -16.46 -3.87 -19.14
C THR A 355 -15.89 -4.65 -17.99
N ARG A 356 -16.66 -4.71 -16.89
CA ARG A 356 -16.33 -5.47 -15.70
C ARG A 356 -16.55 -6.98 -15.87
N THR A 357 -17.50 -7.38 -16.72
CA THR A 357 -18.07 -8.74 -16.71
C THR A 357 -17.87 -9.55 -17.99
N ASP A 358 -17.42 -8.94 -19.09
CA ASP A 358 -17.14 -9.68 -20.34
C ASP A 358 -15.70 -10.22 -20.34
N PRO A 359 -15.48 -11.55 -20.30
CA PRO A 359 -14.13 -12.11 -20.32
C PRO A 359 -13.31 -11.78 -21.57
N LEU A 360 -13.94 -11.47 -22.71
CA LEU A 360 -13.23 -11.08 -23.93
C LEU A 360 -12.50 -9.74 -23.75
N ASP A 361 -13.06 -8.83 -22.95
CA ASP A 361 -12.45 -7.51 -22.73
C ASP A 361 -11.14 -7.61 -21.91
N TYR A 362 -10.91 -8.70 -21.19
CA TYR A 362 -9.70 -8.89 -20.39
C TYR A 362 -8.44 -9.10 -21.22
N GLU A 363 -8.58 -9.44 -22.51
CA GLU A 363 -7.44 -9.46 -23.44
C GLU A 363 -6.81 -8.08 -23.63
N ALA A 364 -7.52 -7.01 -23.29
CA ALA A 364 -7.03 -5.63 -23.39
C ALA A 364 -5.94 -5.28 -22.37
N PHE A 365 -5.76 -6.07 -21.30
CA PHE A 365 -4.74 -5.79 -20.27
C PHE A 365 -3.31 -5.86 -20.84
N PHE A 366 -3.06 -6.84 -21.71
CA PHE A 366 -1.73 -7.11 -22.25
C PHE A 366 -1.17 -6.02 -23.17
N PRO A 367 -1.91 -5.48 -24.16
CA PRO A 367 -1.40 -4.38 -24.99
C PRO A 367 -1.23 -3.05 -24.23
N GLN A 368 -1.99 -2.83 -23.15
CA GLN A 368 -1.76 -1.68 -22.26
C GLN A 368 -0.38 -1.77 -21.62
N LEU A 369 -0.03 -2.95 -21.10
CA LEU A 369 1.30 -3.20 -20.57
C LEU A 369 2.41 -3.11 -21.62
N ASP A 370 2.17 -3.56 -22.85
CA ASP A 370 3.15 -3.38 -23.93
C ASP A 370 3.48 -1.89 -24.15
N THR A 371 2.47 -1.01 -24.08
CA THR A 371 2.66 0.45 -24.16
C THR A 371 3.46 0.97 -22.96
N PHE A 372 3.11 0.53 -21.75
CA PHE A 372 3.83 0.91 -20.53
C PHE A 372 5.31 0.45 -20.56
N THR A 373 5.61 -0.68 -21.21
CA THR A 373 7.00 -1.15 -21.33
C THR A 373 7.88 -0.22 -22.17
N ASP A 374 7.32 0.66 -23.02
CA ASP A 374 8.07 1.69 -23.74
C ASP A 374 8.38 2.90 -22.84
N GLU A 375 7.51 3.19 -21.87
CA GLU A 375 7.74 4.21 -20.84
C GLU A 375 8.85 3.78 -19.90
N ILE A 376 8.81 2.53 -19.40
CA ILE A 376 9.86 1.96 -18.53
C ILE A 376 11.25 2.11 -19.16
N ARG A 377 11.39 1.82 -20.48
CA ARG A 377 12.69 1.98 -21.15
C ARG A 377 13.22 3.41 -21.09
N GLN A 378 12.33 4.41 -21.17
CA GLN A 378 12.73 5.81 -21.09
C GLN A 378 13.09 6.22 -19.66
N ILE A 379 12.35 5.72 -18.66
CA ILE A 379 12.69 5.90 -17.24
C ILE A 379 14.07 5.30 -16.94
N GLU A 380 14.33 4.08 -17.39
CA GLU A 380 15.61 3.41 -17.18
C GLU A 380 16.77 4.11 -17.90
N VAL A 381 16.54 4.74 -19.05
CA VAL A 381 17.56 5.60 -19.70
C VAL A 381 17.91 6.79 -18.81
N ILE A 382 16.90 7.48 -18.24
CA ILE A 382 17.11 8.61 -17.33
C ILE A 382 17.86 8.16 -16.06
N ARG A 383 17.45 7.05 -15.47
CA ARG A 383 18.10 6.45 -14.28
C ARG A 383 19.56 6.10 -14.54
N ASN A 384 19.86 5.41 -15.64
CA ASN A 384 21.23 5.06 -15.99
C ASN A 384 22.12 6.28 -16.25
N GLU A 385 21.55 7.40 -16.71
CA GLU A 385 22.28 8.65 -16.93
C GLU A 385 22.58 9.40 -15.62
N LEU A 386 21.59 9.49 -14.73
CA LEU A 386 21.65 10.38 -13.55
C LEU A 386 22.03 9.68 -12.25
N SER A 387 21.62 8.42 -12.07
CA SER A 387 21.81 7.65 -10.84
C SER A 387 21.82 6.13 -11.14
N PRO A 388 22.85 5.62 -11.85
CA PRO A 388 22.91 4.23 -12.31
C PRO A 388 22.93 3.18 -11.19
N GLU A 389 23.25 3.58 -9.96
CA GLU A 389 23.21 2.76 -8.75
C GLU A 389 21.82 2.64 -8.12
N THR A 390 20.91 3.58 -8.41
CA THR A 390 19.54 3.55 -7.88
C THR A 390 18.79 2.37 -8.48
N ARG A 391 18.12 1.58 -7.64
CA ARG A 391 17.30 0.45 -8.07
C ARG A 391 15.92 0.90 -8.53
N THR A 392 15.18 0.03 -9.21
CA THR A 392 13.81 0.35 -9.65
C THR A 392 12.83 -0.74 -9.23
N THR A 393 11.70 -0.34 -8.65
CA THR A 393 10.57 -1.23 -8.38
C THR A 393 9.31 -0.73 -9.09
N ILE A 394 8.47 -1.65 -9.54
CA ILE A 394 7.06 -1.35 -9.82
C ILE A 394 6.32 -1.86 -8.59
N ASP A 395 6.00 -0.98 -7.67
CA ASP A 395 5.43 -1.29 -6.37
C ASP A 395 3.94 -1.60 -6.42
N GLU A 396 3.19 -0.90 -7.28
CA GLU A 396 1.77 -1.17 -7.50
C GLU A 396 1.46 -1.55 -8.96
N LEU A 397 1.48 -2.86 -9.23
CA LEU A 397 0.98 -3.40 -10.49
C LEU A 397 -0.37 -4.08 -10.27
N GLY A 398 -1.38 -3.69 -11.05
CA GLY A 398 -2.72 -4.23 -10.87
C GLY A 398 -3.63 -4.10 -12.09
N ILE A 399 -4.88 -4.49 -11.85
CA ILE A 399 -6.01 -4.23 -12.75
C ILE A 399 -7.08 -3.56 -11.92
N ILE A 400 -7.54 -2.40 -12.36
CA ILE A 400 -8.72 -1.72 -11.79
C ILE A 400 -9.85 -1.82 -12.82
N LEU A 401 -10.84 -2.64 -12.53
CA LEU A 401 -12.04 -2.76 -13.36
C LEU A 401 -12.96 -1.53 -13.19
N PRO A 402 -13.81 -1.24 -14.21
CA PRO A 402 -14.85 -0.23 -14.05
C PRO A 402 -15.72 -0.50 -12.81
N ASP A 403 -16.13 0.59 -12.16
CA ASP A 403 -17.04 0.59 -11.00
C ASP A 403 -16.52 -0.14 -9.75
N ASP A 404 -15.20 -0.31 -9.60
CA ASP A 404 -14.61 -1.07 -8.49
C ASP A 404 -15.02 -0.57 -7.10
N ASN A 405 -15.18 0.75 -6.94
CA ASN A 405 -15.63 1.38 -5.70
C ASN A 405 -17.13 1.73 -5.71
N THR A 406 -17.92 1.15 -6.60
CA THR A 406 -19.38 1.34 -6.66
C THR A 406 -20.08 0.23 -5.87
N PRO A 407 -20.86 0.53 -4.81
CA PRO A 407 -21.46 -0.50 -3.95
C PRO A 407 -22.38 -1.52 -4.63
N GLY A 408 -22.96 -1.14 -5.78
CA GLY A 408 -23.85 -1.98 -6.58
C GLY A 408 -23.20 -2.65 -7.79
N ALA A 409 -21.86 -2.60 -7.92
CA ALA A 409 -21.17 -3.20 -9.06
C ALA A 409 -21.39 -4.72 -9.12
N PRO A 410 -21.63 -5.31 -10.30
CA PRO A 410 -21.77 -6.75 -10.44
C PRO A 410 -20.46 -7.47 -10.11
N GLN A 411 -20.54 -8.71 -9.64
CA GLN A 411 -19.34 -9.54 -9.47
C GLN A 411 -18.75 -9.88 -10.85
N PHE A 412 -17.43 -9.80 -10.96
CA PHE A 412 -16.72 -10.27 -12.15
C PHE A 412 -16.64 -11.81 -12.15
N PRO A 413 -16.63 -12.47 -13.33
CA PRO A 413 -16.58 -13.92 -13.47
C PRO A 413 -15.27 -14.51 -12.93
N LEU A 414 -15.29 -15.80 -12.56
CA LEU A 414 -14.13 -16.49 -11.96
C LEU A 414 -12.87 -16.40 -12.82
N VAL A 415 -13.03 -16.50 -14.15
CA VAL A 415 -11.94 -16.40 -15.13
C VAL A 415 -11.17 -15.06 -15.08
N PHE A 416 -11.76 -14.00 -14.50
CA PHE A 416 -11.05 -12.74 -14.24
C PHE A 416 -9.79 -12.96 -13.39
N TRP A 417 -9.85 -13.84 -12.38
CA TRP A 417 -8.69 -14.13 -11.55
C TRP A 417 -7.54 -14.69 -12.38
N ASN A 418 -7.84 -15.58 -13.34
CA ASN A 418 -6.85 -16.13 -14.25
C ASN A 418 -6.32 -15.06 -15.21
N ALA A 419 -7.18 -14.21 -15.77
CA ALA A 419 -6.75 -13.09 -16.60
C ALA A 419 -5.81 -12.14 -15.86
N GLY A 420 -6.13 -11.80 -14.61
CA GLY A 420 -5.28 -10.97 -13.77
C GLY A 420 -3.97 -11.64 -13.34
N ALA A 421 -3.98 -12.96 -13.13
CA ALA A 421 -2.78 -13.73 -12.83
C ALA A 421 -1.86 -13.85 -14.06
N ALA A 422 -2.44 -14.08 -15.23
CA ALA A 422 -1.74 -14.07 -16.51
C ALA A 422 -1.13 -12.69 -16.81
N TYR A 423 -1.89 -11.62 -16.58
CA TYR A 423 -1.39 -10.26 -16.71
C TYR A 423 -0.15 -10.02 -15.84
N TYR A 424 -0.18 -10.42 -14.56
CA TYR A 424 0.97 -10.26 -13.67
C TYR A 424 2.18 -11.09 -14.11
N ALA A 425 1.99 -12.38 -14.46
CA ALA A 425 3.09 -13.21 -14.95
C ALA A 425 3.69 -12.69 -16.27
N TYR A 426 2.84 -12.14 -17.15
CA TYR A 426 3.28 -11.45 -18.37
C TYR A 426 4.12 -10.22 -18.04
N ALA A 427 3.63 -9.39 -17.11
CA ALA A 427 4.33 -8.19 -16.64
C ALA A 427 5.71 -8.54 -16.09
N TRP A 428 5.76 -9.44 -15.11
CA TRP A 428 7.01 -9.90 -14.51
C TRP A 428 7.98 -10.40 -15.59
N GLY A 429 7.55 -11.30 -16.48
CA GLY A 429 8.42 -11.85 -17.52
C GLY A 429 8.95 -10.81 -18.52
N LYS A 430 8.09 -9.88 -18.97
CA LYS A 430 8.46 -8.83 -19.93
C LYS A 430 9.35 -7.76 -19.32
N ILE A 431 9.01 -7.32 -18.12
CA ILE A 431 9.68 -6.24 -17.42
C ILE A 431 11.04 -6.71 -16.88
N SER A 432 11.18 -8.00 -16.55
CA SER A 432 12.46 -8.54 -16.08
C SER A 432 13.62 -8.32 -17.04
N ARG A 433 13.35 -8.30 -18.35
CA ARG A 433 14.36 -8.02 -19.38
C ARG A 433 14.88 -6.58 -19.33
N GLN A 434 14.12 -5.66 -18.75
CA GLN A 434 14.47 -4.25 -18.66
C GLN A 434 15.29 -3.91 -17.41
N GLY A 435 15.60 -4.90 -16.56
CA GLY A 435 16.45 -4.71 -15.39
C GLY A 435 15.74 -4.14 -14.16
N ILE A 436 14.41 -4.16 -14.11
CA ILE A 436 13.64 -3.78 -12.92
C ILE A 436 13.89 -4.79 -11.80
N ASP A 437 14.14 -4.31 -10.59
CA ASP A 437 14.55 -5.14 -9.45
C ASP A 437 13.38 -5.90 -8.81
N VAL A 438 12.23 -5.24 -8.68
CA VAL A 438 11.06 -5.77 -7.96
C VAL A 438 9.79 -5.43 -8.72
N VAL A 439 8.88 -6.39 -8.83
CA VAL A 439 7.54 -6.17 -9.39
C VAL A 439 6.53 -6.64 -8.36
N GLY A 440 5.78 -5.70 -7.81
CA GLY A 440 4.80 -5.87 -6.75
C GLY A 440 3.37 -5.86 -7.26
N HIS A 441 2.55 -6.80 -6.78
CA HIS A 441 1.10 -6.63 -6.85
C HIS A 441 0.63 -5.45 -5.97
N SER A 442 -0.29 -4.64 -6.50
CA SER A 442 -0.89 -3.47 -5.82
C SER A 442 -1.46 -3.73 -4.42
N GLN A 443 -2.26 -4.78 -4.22
CA GLN A 443 -2.71 -5.13 -2.88
C GLN A 443 -3.08 -6.60 -2.70
N LEU A 444 -2.73 -7.11 -1.52
CA LEU A 444 -3.09 -8.46 -1.07
C LEU A 444 -4.61 -8.64 -0.97
N VAL A 445 -5.36 -7.64 -0.46
CA VAL A 445 -6.81 -7.75 -0.23
C VAL A 445 -7.54 -6.43 -0.49
N GLY A 446 -8.24 -6.36 -1.63
CA GLY A 446 -9.38 -5.46 -1.84
C GLY A 446 -10.70 -6.20 -1.62
N TYR A 447 -11.83 -5.50 -1.62
CA TYR A 447 -13.14 -6.11 -1.36
C TYR A 447 -14.32 -5.33 -1.96
N PRO A 448 -15.42 -6.01 -2.32
CA PRO A 448 -16.64 -5.36 -2.80
C PRO A 448 -17.39 -4.74 -1.61
N ASN A 449 -18.61 -4.27 -1.84
CA ASN A 449 -19.48 -3.87 -0.73
C ASN A 449 -19.74 -5.07 0.21
N LEU A 450 -19.50 -4.91 1.50
CA LEU A 450 -19.72 -5.92 2.54
C LEU A 450 -20.70 -5.38 3.59
N PRO A 451 -22.02 -5.48 3.37
CA PRO A 451 -23.04 -4.91 4.26
C PRO A 451 -22.97 -5.43 5.70
N ASP A 452 -22.67 -6.72 5.87
CA ASP A 452 -22.60 -7.38 7.18
C ASP A 452 -21.47 -6.80 8.05
N LEU A 453 -20.43 -6.27 7.42
CA LEU A 453 -19.30 -5.59 8.07
C LEU A 453 -19.39 -4.06 7.99
N GLN A 454 -20.45 -3.52 7.37
CA GLN A 454 -20.63 -2.09 7.09
C GLN A 454 -19.44 -1.47 6.33
N LEU A 455 -18.85 -2.22 5.40
CA LEU A 455 -17.71 -1.76 4.61
C LEU A 455 -18.14 -1.41 3.19
N SER A 456 -17.83 -0.19 2.78
CA SER A 456 -17.92 0.23 1.37
C SER A 456 -16.84 -0.45 0.53
N PRO A 457 -17.08 -0.72 -0.76
CA PRO A 457 -16.09 -1.38 -1.62
C PRO A 457 -14.77 -0.60 -1.67
N GLN A 458 -13.67 -1.34 -1.69
CA GLN A 458 -12.32 -0.83 -1.93
C GLN A 458 -11.61 -1.76 -2.91
N PHE A 459 -11.60 -1.34 -4.18
CA PHE A 459 -10.83 -1.95 -5.27
C PHE A 459 -10.80 -3.49 -5.25
N PRO A 460 -11.96 -4.18 -5.33
CA PRO A 460 -12.01 -5.64 -5.29
C PRO A 460 -11.20 -6.31 -6.42
N SER A 461 -11.05 -5.66 -7.57
CA SER A 461 -10.42 -6.30 -8.73
C SER A 461 -8.91 -6.45 -8.61
N VAL A 462 -8.24 -5.72 -7.71
CA VAL A 462 -6.79 -5.86 -7.48
C VAL A 462 -6.45 -6.97 -6.47
N ALA A 463 -7.42 -7.47 -5.69
CA ALA A 463 -7.20 -8.44 -4.61
C ALA A 463 -6.48 -9.73 -5.06
N MET A 464 -5.60 -10.23 -4.20
CA MET A 464 -4.92 -11.53 -4.36
C MET A 464 -5.54 -12.63 -3.50
N LEU A 465 -6.26 -12.27 -2.43
CA LEU A 465 -7.00 -13.21 -1.59
C LEU A 465 -8.50 -12.96 -1.68
N ASN A 466 -9.27 -14.03 -1.50
CA ASN A 466 -10.71 -13.97 -1.36
C ASN A 466 -11.07 -13.24 -0.05
N TRP A 467 -11.74 -12.10 -0.16
CA TRP A 467 -12.15 -11.25 0.97
C TRP A 467 -13.11 -11.91 1.97
N THR A 468 -13.76 -13.02 1.61
CA THR A 468 -14.68 -13.76 2.50
C THR A 468 -14.02 -14.96 3.17
N THR A 469 -13.19 -15.72 2.44
CA THR A 469 -12.61 -16.97 2.96
C THR A 469 -11.15 -16.85 3.40
N GLY A 470 -10.45 -15.81 2.92
CA GLY A 470 -8.99 -15.64 3.05
C GLY A 470 -8.17 -16.58 2.16
N GLU A 471 -8.79 -17.31 1.22
CA GLU A 471 -8.07 -18.23 0.31
C GLU A 471 -7.42 -17.48 -0.85
N GLY A 472 -6.31 -18.00 -1.38
CA GLY A 472 -5.62 -17.42 -2.52
C GLY A 472 -6.43 -17.45 -3.81
N THR A 473 -6.50 -16.33 -4.54
CA THR A 473 -6.98 -16.30 -5.93
C THR A 473 -5.88 -16.82 -6.87
N ALA A 474 -6.20 -16.95 -8.17
CA ALA A 474 -5.20 -17.32 -9.16
C ALA A 474 -3.98 -16.37 -9.16
N LYS A 475 -4.14 -15.08 -8.79
CA LYS A 475 -3.02 -14.12 -8.67
C LYS A 475 -2.05 -14.52 -7.56
N TYR A 476 -2.56 -14.91 -6.40
CA TYR A 476 -1.76 -15.42 -5.29
C TYR A 476 -1.01 -16.70 -5.70
N TRP A 477 -1.70 -17.65 -6.32
CA TRP A 477 -1.09 -18.93 -6.69
C TRP A 477 -0.08 -18.82 -7.83
N VAL A 478 -0.28 -17.90 -8.78
CA VAL A 478 0.73 -17.59 -9.80
C VAL A 478 1.94 -16.89 -9.17
N SER A 479 1.74 -15.95 -8.25
CA SER A 479 2.84 -15.32 -7.51
C SER A 479 3.67 -16.37 -6.77
N LYS A 480 3.00 -17.28 -6.05
CA LYS A 480 3.65 -18.40 -5.35
C LYS A 480 4.36 -19.35 -6.30
N LEU A 481 3.76 -19.64 -7.46
CA LEU A 481 4.39 -20.47 -8.50
C LEU A 481 5.69 -19.81 -9.01
N LEU A 482 5.68 -18.51 -9.28
CA LEU A 482 6.87 -17.78 -9.71
C LEU A 482 7.95 -17.78 -8.61
N ILE A 483 7.60 -17.36 -7.39
CA ILE A 483 8.52 -17.33 -6.24
C ILE A 483 9.20 -18.69 -6.02
N ASN A 484 8.42 -19.78 -6.01
CA ASN A 484 8.97 -21.12 -5.79
C ASN A 484 9.77 -21.67 -6.98
N THR A 485 9.48 -21.19 -8.19
CA THR A 485 10.17 -21.66 -9.41
C THR A 485 11.51 -20.96 -9.57
N THR A 486 11.56 -19.65 -9.37
CA THR A 486 12.73 -18.83 -9.71
C THR A 486 13.86 -19.01 -8.70
N ASP A 487 15.09 -19.00 -9.21
CA ASP A 487 16.31 -18.86 -8.42
C ASP A 487 16.94 -17.50 -8.80
N ILE A 488 16.45 -16.43 -8.16
CA ILE A 488 16.85 -15.04 -8.47
C ILE A 488 18.39 -14.90 -8.36
N ASP A 489 18.99 -14.15 -9.28
CA ASP A 489 20.45 -13.98 -9.47
C ASP A 489 21.23 -15.23 -9.94
N ASN A 490 20.57 -16.39 -10.03
CA ASN A 490 21.16 -17.65 -10.50
C ASN A 490 20.52 -18.19 -11.78
N ASP A 491 19.26 -17.83 -12.04
CA ASP A 491 18.57 -18.09 -13.29
C ASP A 491 19.07 -17.16 -14.41
N GLN A 492 19.40 -17.76 -15.55
CA GLN A 492 19.77 -17.08 -16.78
C GLN A 492 18.64 -17.26 -17.80
N ALA A 493 18.00 -16.17 -18.22
CA ALA A 493 17.08 -16.23 -19.35
C ALA A 493 17.86 -16.58 -20.63
N VAL A 494 17.27 -17.42 -21.48
CA VAL A 494 17.84 -17.84 -22.76
C VAL A 494 16.91 -17.42 -23.91
N ILE A 495 17.50 -17.30 -25.11
CA ILE A 495 16.75 -16.87 -26.29
C ILE A 495 15.59 -17.85 -26.54
N THR A 496 14.39 -17.31 -26.40
CA THR A 496 13.11 -18.00 -26.61
C THR A 496 12.36 -17.29 -27.71
N ARG A 497 11.84 -18.05 -28.67
CA ARG A 497 11.06 -17.52 -29.80
C ARG A 497 9.77 -18.31 -29.92
N THR A 498 8.76 -17.70 -30.53
CA THR A 498 7.49 -18.39 -30.82
C THR A 498 7.12 -18.22 -32.28
N SER A 499 6.35 -19.17 -32.80
CA SER A 499 5.70 -19.05 -34.11
C SER A 499 4.54 -18.04 -34.10
N ASP A 500 4.22 -17.44 -32.94
CA ASP A 500 3.14 -16.48 -32.75
C ASP A 500 3.67 -15.07 -32.97
N VAL A 501 3.48 -14.56 -34.19
CA VAL A 501 4.06 -13.28 -34.62
C VAL A 501 3.59 -12.14 -33.71
N GLY A 502 4.56 -11.49 -33.04
CA GLY A 502 4.30 -10.42 -32.08
C GLY A 502 3.78 -10.90 -30.74
N GLU A 503 3.90 -12.21 -30.43
CA GLU A 503 3.47 -12.83 -29.17
C GLU A 503 2.02 -12.48 -28.82
N LYS A 504 1.14 -12.42 -29.82
CA LYS A 504 -0.23 -11.90 -29.64
C LYS A 504 -1.08 -12.76 -28.70
N ASN A 505 -0.84 -14.06 -28.66
CA ASN A 505 -1.66 -15.05 -27.98
C ASN A 505 -0.94 -15.72 -26.81
N LEU A 506 0.38 -15.88 -26.94
CA LEU A 506 1.23 -16.56 -25.97
C LEU A 506 2.52 -15.76 -25.75
N PHE A 507 2.82 -15.47 -24.49
CA PHE A 507 4.17 -15.08 -24.07
C PHE A 507 4.90 -16.32 -23.54
N SER A 508 6.18 -16.47 -23.87
CA SER A 508 7.03 -17.50 -23.28
C SER A 508 8.46 -17.04 -23.08
N GLN A 509 9.06 -17.49 -21.97
CA GLN A 509 10.45 -17.22 -21.65
C GLN A 509 11.05 -18.45 -20.95
N ALA A 510 12.15 -18.95 -21.49
CA ALA A 510 12.90 -20.06 -20.91
C ALA A 510 14.09 -19.57 -20.09
N PHE A 511 14.44 -20.35 -19.07
CA PHE A 511 15.52 -20.07 -18.13
C PHE A 511 16.37 -21.32 -17.88
N VAL A 512 17.64 -21.08 -17.59
CA VAL A 512 18.59 -22.10 -17.16
C VAL A 512 19.28 -21.61 -15.88
N THR A 513 19.15 -22.35 -14.81
CA THR A 513 19.88 -22.09 -13.56
C THR A 513 21.37 -22.44 -13.71
N LYS A 514 22.21 -21.94 -12.80
CA LYS A 514 23.63 -22.35 -12.68
C LYS A 514 23.84 -23.86 -12.51
N ASN A 515 22.89 -24.59 -11.92
CA ASN A 515 22.99 -26.05 -11.73
C ASN A 515 22.49 -26.87 -12.94
N GLY A 516 22.03 -26.21 -14.01
CA GLY A 516 21.57 -26.86 -15.24
C GLY A 516 20.07 -27.17 -15.28
N ARG A 517 19.30 -26.87 -14.23
CA ARG A 517 17.83 -26.93 -14.26
C ARG A 517 17.30 -25.99 -15.34
N ARG A 518 16.49 -26.52 -16.24
CA ARG A 518 15.84 -25.85 -17.37
C ARG A 518 14.32 -25.80 -17.17
N TRP A 519 13.75 -24.62 -17.34
CA TRP A 519 12.31 -24.41 -17.21
C TRP A 519 11.80 -23.32 -18.17
N VAL A 520 10.50 -23.35 -18.48
CA VAL A 520 9.84 -22.43 -19.41
C VAL A 520 8.58 -21.87 -18.76
N LEU A 521 8.49 -20.55 -18.65
CA LEU A 521 7.25 -19.85 -18.35
C LEU A 521 6.43 -19.70 -19.62
N MET A 522 5.13 -20.01 -19.54
CA MET A 522 4.14 -19.79 -20.59
C MET A 522 2.96 -19.03 -20.02
N VAL A 523 2.57 -17.93 -20.68
CA VAL A 523 1.46 -17.08 -20.28
C VAL A 523 0.50 -16.92 -21.45
N HIS A 524 -0.70 -17.48 -21.30
CA HIS A 524 -1.74 -17.37 -22.29
C HIS A 524 -2.51 -16.06 -22.15
N LYS A 525 -2.69 -15.33 -23.27
CA LYS A 525 -3.28 -13.99 -23.30
C LYS A 525 -4.69 -13.90 -23.93
N ARG A 526 -5.36 -15.02 -24.20
CA ARG A 526 -6.68 -15.04 -24.86
C ARG A 526 -7.74 -15.76 -24.05
N PHE A 527 -8.99 -15.41 -24.30
CA PHE A 527 -10.18 -16.10 -23.83
C PHE A 527 -10.61 -17.20 -24.81
N ALA A 528 -9.68 -18.06 -25.21
CA ALA A 528 -9.95 -19.23 -26.05
C ALA A 528 -8.82 -20.25 -25.90
N ASP A 529 -9.11 -21.55 -25.94
CA ASP A 529 -8.08 -22.59 -25.87
C ASP A 529 -7.01 -22.43 -26.98
N ILE A 530 -5.75 -22.67 -26.64
CA ILE A 530 -4.65 -22.72 -27.61
C ILE A 530 -3.83 -24.00 -27.49
N ASN A 531 -3.40 -24.51 -28.65
CA ASN A 531 -2.44 -25.60 -28.73
C ASN A 531 -1.02 -25.03 -28.85
N VAL A 532 -0.16 -25.41 -27.91
CA VAL A 532 1.26 -25.05 -27.85
C VAL A 532 2.11 -26.29 -28.11
N VAL A 533 3.15 -26.15 -28.91
CA VAL A 533 4.18 -27.18 -29.12
C VAL A 533 5.46 -26.69 -28.46
N LEU A 534 5.94 -27.40 -27.45
CA LEU A 534 7.22 -27.16 -26.79
C LEU A 534 8.12 -28.39 -27.01
N PRO A 535 8.99 -28.37 -28.03
CA PRO A 535 9.81 -29.53 -28.37
C PRO A 535 10.70 -30.00 -27.21
N GLY A 536 10.72 -31.30 -26.97
CA GLY A 536 11.56 -31.95 -25.95
C GLY A 536 11.05 -31.84 -24.52
N CYS A 537 9.80 -31.39 -24.29
CA CYS A 537 9.22 -31.35 -22.95
C CYS A 537 8.59 -32.70 -22.52
N THR A 538 8.37 -33.63 -23.45
CA THR A 538 7.88 -34.98 -23.15
C THR A 538 8.73 -35.65 -22.07
N GLY A 539 8.09 -36.11 -21.00
CA GLY A 539 8.74 -36.71 -19.83
C GLY A 539 9.01 -35.71 -18.70
N GLY A 540 8.95 -34.41 -18.96
CA GLY A 540 9.03 -33.33 -17.98
C GLY A 540 7.74 -33.14 -17.19
N ALA A 541 7.70 -32.07 -16.40
CA ALA A 541 6.57 -31.75 -15.54
C ALA A 541 6.03 -30.35 -15.84
N MET A 542 4.71 -30.20 -15.77
CA MET A 542 4.03 -28.92 -15.93
C MET A 542 3.25 -28.59 -14.66
N GLN A 543 3.48 -27.39 -14.13
CA GLN A 543 2.66 -26.76 -13.12
C GLN A 543 1.79 -25.71 -13.80
N VAL A 544 0.47 -25.74 -13.60
CA VAL A 544 -0.46 -24.80 -14.26
C VAL A 544 -1.51 -24.26 -13.31
N VAL A 545 -1.71 -22.94 -13.35
CA VAL A 545 -2.83 -22.23 -12.74
C VAL A 545 -3.79 -21.81 -13.85
N ASN A 546 -5.04 -22.26 -13.76
CA ASN A 546 -6.11 -21.99 -14.73
C ASN A 546 -7.47 -21.99 -14.03
N GLU A 547 -8.57 -21.90 -14.77
CA GLU A 547 -9.91 -21.85 -14.16
C GLU A 547 -10.21 -23.14 -13.36
N ALA A 548 -9.67 -24.29 -13.77
CA ALA A 548 -9.86 -25.57 -13.09
C ALA A 548 -9.14 -25.66 -11.72
N SER A 549 -8.09 -24.87 -11.48
CA SER A 549 -7.48 -24.79 -10.14
C SER A 549 -8.34 -24.01 -9.14
N GLY A 550 -9.29 -23.18 -9.59
CA GLY A 550 -10.14 -22.36 -8.73
C GLY A 550 -9.31 -21.47 -7.78
N PHE A 551 -9.62 -21.54 -6.47
CA PHE A 551 -8.86 -20.89 -5.38
C PHE A 551 -7.74 -21.79 -4.80
N GLY A 552 -7.39 -22.88 -5.49
CA GLY A 552 -6.37 -23.84 -5.08
C GLY A 552 -5.01 -23.63 -5.77
N PRO A 553 -3.97 -24.34 -5.32
CA PRO A 553 -2.63 -24.26 -5.89
C PRO A 553 -2.56 -24.72 -7.35
N ALA A 554 -1.43 -24.42 -8.01
CA ALA A 554 -1.14 -24.91 -9.34
C ALA A 554 -1.26 -26.45 -9.40
N THR A 555 -1.94 -26.95 -10.43
CA THR A 555 -2.03 -28.38 -10.69
C THR A 555 -0.73 -28.88 -11.31
N VAL A 556 -0.27 -30.08 -10.93
CA VAL A 556 0.98 -30.68 -11.41
C VAL A 556 0.66 -31.89 -12.28
N SER A 557 1.27 -31.96 -13.47
CA SER A 557 1.11 -33.08 -14.39
C SER A 557 2.43 -33.45 -15.06
N LYS A 558 2.58 -34.74 -15.39
CA LYS A 558 3.70 -35.22 -16.23
C LYS A 558 3.32 -35.08 -17.69
N LEU A 559 4.22 -34.51 -18.49
CA LEU A 559 3.99 -34.31 -19.92
C LEU A 559 4.24 -35.61 -20.69
N THR A 560 3.25 -36.05 -21.46
CA THR A 560 3.31 -37.28 -22.28
C THR A 560 3.52 -37.00 -23.77
N SER A 561 3.53 -35.72 -24.15
CA SER A 561 3.69 -35.23 -25.51
C SER A 561 4.31 -33.83 -25.47
N ASP A 562 4.93 -33.43 -26.57
CA ASP A 562 5.41 -32.06 -26.78
C ASP A 562 4.26 -31.08 -27.09
N GLN A 563 3.02 -31.59 -27.24
CA GLN A 563 1.81 -30.79 -27.41
C GLN A 563 1.11 -30.53 -26.07
N ILE A 564 0.85 -29.26 -25.80
CA ILE A 564 0.23 -28.77 -24.56
C ILE A 564 -1.00 -27.95 -24.95
N LEU A 565 -2.15 -28.31 -24.37
CA LEU A 565 -3.37 -27.51 -24.45
C LEU A 565 -3.39 -26.53 -23.27
N LEU A 566 -3.45 -25.22 -23.56
CA LEU A 566 -3.63 -24.19 -22.55
C LEU A 566 -5.04 -23.63 -22.65
N SER A 567 -5.77 -23.68 -21.54
CA SER A 567 -7.08 -23.06 -21.37
C SER A 567 -6.98 -21.54 -21.21
N PRO A 568 -8.06 -20.77 -21.43
CA PRO A 568 -8.09 -19.31 -21.29
C PRO A 568 -7.27 -18.77 -20.11
N PHE A 569 -6.38 -17.84 -20.42
CA PHE A 569 -5.53 -17.15 -19.45
C PHE A 569 -4.72 -18.06 -18.50
N ALA A 570 -4.43 -19.30 -18.91
CA ALA A 570 -3.58 -20.18 -18.13
C ALA A 570 -2.15 -19.62 -18.00
N VAL A 571 -1.58 -19.76 -16.81
CA VAL A 571 -0.14 -19.58 -16.54
C VAL A 571 0.46 -20.93 -16.24
N ALA A 572 1.47 -21.32 -17.00
CA ALA A 572 2.13 -22.61 -16.86
C ALA A 572 3.65 -22.45 -16.74
N VAL A 573 4.24 -23.25 -15.87
CA VAL A 573 5.69 -23.47 -15.78
C VAL A 573 5.97 -24.91 -16.17
N VAL A 574 6.82 -25.10 -17.19
CA VAL A 574 7.26 -26.43 -17.63
C VAL A 574 8.71 -26.65 -17.23
N HIS A 575 8.96 -27.66 -16.41
CA HIS A 575 10.29 -28.18 -16.09
C HIS A 575 10.65 -29.26 -17.11
N MET A 576 11.78 -29.09 -17.80
CA MET A 576 12.24 -30.03 -18.83
C MET A 576 12.65 -31.39 -18.21
N PRO A 577 12.65 -32.51 -18.95
CA PRO A 577 12.84 -33.86 -18.41
C PRO A 577 14.13 -34.09 -17.59
N ASP A 578 15.16 -33.28 -17.81
CA ASP A 578 16.46 -33.39 -17.12
C ASP A 578 16.57 -32.46 -15.89
N SER A 579 15.47 -31.83 -15.47
CA SER A 579 15.38 -30.92 -14.33
C SER A 579 14.77 -31.63 -13.12
N GLU A 580 15.42 -31.61 -11.96
CA GLU A 580 14.76 -31.99 -10.70
C GLU A 580 13.73 -30.93 -10.31
N LEU A 581 12.50 -31.37 -9.98
CA LEU A 581 11.46 -30.52 -9.41
C LEU A 581 11.87 -30.13 -7.99
N MET A 582 11.99 -28.83 -7.71
CA MET A 582 11.96 -28.34 -6.34
C MET A 582 10.49 -28.37 -5.89
N ILE A 583 10.11 -29.41 -5.14
CA ILE A 583 8.76 -29.56 -4.58
C ILE A 583 8.65 -28.77 -3.29
#